data_AF-A0A0P4WJK3-F1
#
_entry.id   AF-A0A0P4WJK3-F1
#
_cell.length_a   1.000
_cell.length_b   1.000
_cell.length_c   1.000
_cell.angle_alpha   90.00
_cell.angle_beta   90.00
_cell.angle_gamma   90.00
#
_symmetry.space_group_name_H-M   'P 1'
#
loop_
_entity.id
_entity.type
_entity.pdbx_description
1 polymer ?
#
loop_
_entity_poly.entity_id
_entity_poly.type
_entity_poly.pdbx_seq_one_letter_code
_entity_poly.pdbx_strand_id
1 'polypeptide(L)'
;MSYDEMKLSALVAVSSHSVFINDGGRHNRGLPASSDNFVPTGVIVGQVGARFEREGLMEWQDCVVTPHQNTPYRGYGKEPPSQPRLARQWAHLWGEPFLPSWEEASKCSEDEFVPHSSDLLFNVRVYKARIQLPAETLLAEAGARAAGVGLKAYVRVVGLGLGVWSFTPRQNQLFVDAWADALAAADTSHISHVDFTWISDVTRCGEAGDGEEFPGKGVVIRFTKSGLHSAPLPDGTLLVTSFAWDSNSLPGNEYWRGMLSASGDPAAACSSTVAELHNSLINPRVTATNLHVASPGRVEHVAAYASRRLQIDAAPQ
;
A
#
# COMPACT_ATOMS: atom_id res chain seq x y z
N MET A 1 17.35 2.66 13.37
CA MET A 1 16.85 2.10 12.11
C MET A 1 17.61 2.75 10.97
N SER A 2 18.28 1.97 10.12
CA SER A 2 18.93 2.44 8.89
C SER A 2 17.91 2.69 7.78
N TYR A 3 18.32 3.30 6.66
CA TYR A 3 17.45 3.47 5.50
C TYR A 3 17.08 2.14 4.84
N ASP A 4 17.99 1.16 4.83
CA ASP A 4 17.69 -0.18 4.31
C ASP A 4 16.65 -0.89 5.20
N GLU A 5 16.79 -0.80 6.52
CA GLU A 5 15.81 -1.34 7.48
C GLU A 5 14.45 -0.64 7.35
N MET A 6 14.45 0.68 7.16
CA MET A 6 13.23 1.47 7.00
C MET A 6 12.49 1.14 5.69
N LYS A 7 13.22 0.81 4.62
CA LYS A 7 12.65 0.37 3.34
C LYS A 7 12.00 -1.00 3.44
N LEU A 8 12.61 -1.94 4.17
CA LEU A 8 11.98 -3.22 4.49
C LEU A 8 10.74 -3.04 5.38
N SER A 9 10.83 -2.19 6.41
CA SER A 9 9.72 -1.87 7.30
C SER A 9 8.52 -1.29 6.54
N ALA A 10 8.76 -0.54 5.46
CA ALA A 10 7.70 0.02 4.60
C ALA A 10 6.88 -1.05 3.85
N LEU A 11 7.32 -2.30 3.82
CA LEU A 11 6.58 -3.42 3.23
C LEU A 11 5.78 -4.22 4.27
N VAL A 12 5.84 -3.83 5.55
CA VAL A 12 5.07 -4.47 6.62
C VAL A 12 3.77 -3.69 6.84
N ALA A 13 2.66 -4.41 6.94
CA ALA A 13 1.36 -3.88 7.30
C ALA A 13 0.94 -4.39 8.69
N VAL A 14 0.10 -3.61 9.39
CA VAL A 14 -0.51 -4.03 10.65
C VAL A 14 -2.03 -3.88 10.54
N SER A 15 -2.77 -4.92 10.88
CA SER A 15 -4.23 -4.94 10.81
C SER A 15 -4.87 -5.33 12.14
N SER A 16 -6.06 -4.79 12.40
CA SER A 16 -6.90 -5.21 13.54
C SER A 16 -8.37 -4.99 13.25
N HIS A 17 -9.22 -5.77 13.92
CA HIS A 17 -10.59 -5.31 14.16
C HIS A 17 -10.53 -4.14 15.13
N SER A 18 -11.17 -3.04 14.76
CA SER A 18 -11.19 -1.81 15.55
C SER A 18 -12.61 -1.31 15.75
N VAL A 19 -12.82 -0.68 16.90
CA VAL A 19 -13.97 0.19 17.15
C VAL A 19 -13.65 1.57 16.59
N PHE A 20 -14.62 2.16 15.90
CA PHE A 20 -14.55 3.52 15.38
C PHE A 20 -15.43 4.44 16.24
N ILE A 21 -15.04 5.71 16.36
CA ILE A 21 -15.81 6.70 17.15
C ILE A 21 -16.37 7.85 16.30
N ASN A 22 -15.92 7.95 15.05
CA ASN A 22 -16.39 8.92 14.05
C ASN A 22 -16.12 8.39 12.63
N ASP A 23 -16.34 9.23 11.61
CA ASP A 23 -16.21 8.87 10.20
C ASP A 23 -14.76 8.71 9.70
N GLY A 24 -13.76 9.00 10.53
CA GLY A 24 -12.35 8.92 10.14
C GLY A 24 -11.87 10.07 9.26
N GLY A 25 -12.60 11.18 9.18
CA GLY A 25 -12.17 12.37 8.43
C GLY A 25 -10.85 12.96 8.94
N ARG A 26 -10.06 13.60 8.06
CA ARG A 26 -8.72 14.11 8.39
C ARG A 26 -8.67 15.06 9.60
N HIS A 27 -9.74 15.81 9.82
CA HIS A 27 -9.85 16.80 10.89
C HIS A 27 -10.71 16.34 12.06
N ASN A 28 -10.94 15.03 12.22
CA ASN A 28 -11.83 14.50 13.25
C ASN A 28 -11.37 14.81 14.68
N ARG A 29 -10.04 14.87 14.93
CA ARG A 29 -9.43 15.28 16.22
C ARG A 29 -9.97 14.53 17.45
N GLY A 30 -10.47 13.31 17.27
CA GLY A 30 -11.00 12.49 18.36
C GLY A 30 -12.40 12.87 18.81
N LEU A 31 -13.10 13.72 18.05
CA LEU A 31 -14.47 14.10 18.33
C LEU A 31 -15.41 12.95 17.96
N PRO A 32 -16.24 12.44 18.89
CA PRO A 32 -17.23 11.42 18.57
C PRO A 32 -18.28 11.95 17.59
N ALA A 33 -18.73 11.12 16.65
CA ALA A 33 -19.82 11.44 15.74
C ALA A 33 -21.11 10.66 16.11
N SER A 34 -22.25 11.07 15.53
CA SER A 34 -23.48 10.26 15.58
C SER A 34 -23.25 8.94 14.83
N SER A 35 -23.76 7.84 15.39
CA SER A 35 -23.61 6.48 14.83
C SER A 35 -24.19 6.33 13.43
N ASP A 36 -25.07 7.22 12.99
CA ASP A 36 -25.72 7.13 11.67
C ASP A 36 -24.78 7.52 10.52
N ASN A 37 -23.68 8.21 10.81
CA ASN A 37 -22.76 8.75 9.80
C ASN A 37 -21.52 7.89 9.54
N PHE A 38 -21.30 6.86 10.36
CA PHE A 38 -20.12 6.01 10.26
C PHE A 38 -20.42 4.58 10.71
N VAL A 39 -19.65 3.62 10.21
CA VAL A 39 -19.73 2.23 10.64
C VAL A 39 -19.05 2.10 12.00
N PRO A 40 -19.67 1.52 13.03
CA PRO A 40 -19.11 1.52 14.38
C PRO A 40 -17.90 0.59 14.57
N THR A 41 -17.76 -0.43 13.73
CA THR A 41 -16.66 -1.39 13.79
C THR A 41 -16.26 -1.85 12.40
N GLY A 42 -14.99 -2.19 12.23
CA GLY A 42 -14.48 -2.75 10.98
C GLY A 42 -13.05 -3.23 11.14
N VAL A 43 -12.40 -3.53 10.03
CA VAL A 43 -10.97 -3.81 9.99
C VAL A 43 -10.25 -2.56 9.50
N ILE A 44 -9.18 -2.17 10.20
CA ILE A 44 -8.30 -1.09 9.78
C ILE A 44 -6.89 -1.61 9.61
N VAL A 45 -6.23 -1.21 8.52
CA VAL A 45 -4.91 -1.67 8.10
C VAL A 45 -3.97 -0.49 7.90
N GLY A 46 -2.89 -0.44 8.67
CA GLY A 46 -1.81 0.54 8.48
C GLY A 46 -0.85 0.05 7.40
N GLN A 47 -0.61 0.89 6.38
CA GLN A 47 0.30 0.58 5.26
C GLN A 47 1.14 1.80 4.89
N VAL A 48 2.33 1.55 4.34
CA VAL A 48 3.30 2.61 4.02
C VAL A 48 3.43 2.78 2.50
N GLY A 49 3.22 4.02 2.05
CA GLY A 49 3.38 4.41 0.64
C GLY A 49 4.83 4.59 0.21
N ALA A 50 5.03 4.81 -1.09
CA ALA A 50 6.35 5.19 -1.62
C ALA A 50 6.75 6.61 -1.17
N ARG A 51 8.04 6.80 -0.87
CA ARG A 51 8.58 8.06 -0.35
C ARG A 51 9.65 8.65 -1.28
N PHE A 52 9.40 9.86 -1.78
CA PHE A 52 10.32 10.58 -2.69
C PHE A 52 10.88 11.90 -2.14
N GLU A 53 10.56 12.28 -0.90
CA GLU A 53 10.99 13.55 -0.29
C GLU A 53 12.51 13.71 -0.18
N ARG A 54 13.23 12.60 0.01
CA ARG A 54 14.68 12.62 0.20
C ARG A 54 15.40 11.96 -0.97
N GLU A 55 16.20 12.76 -1.68
CA GLU A 55 17.03 12.29 -2.78
C GLU A 55 17.97 11.16 -2.33
N GLY A 56 18.11 10.14 -3.18
CA GLY A 56 19.04 9.03 -3.00
C GLY A 56 18.64 8.03 -1.91
N LEU A 57 17.42 8.11 -1.36
CA LEU A 57 16.98 7.30 -0.22
C LEU A 57 15.60 6.66 -0.48
N MET A 58 15.33 5.52 0.16
CA MET A 58 14.04 4.81 0.07
C MET A 58 13.66 4.44 -1.38
N GLU A 59 12.42 4.71 -1.79
CA GLU A 59 11.94 4.45 -3.16
C GLU A 59 12.59 5.37 -4.20
N TRP A 60 13.24 6.48 -3.82
CA TRP A 60 14.03 7.29 -4.78
C TRP A 60 15.09 6.43 -5.47
N GLN A 61 15.75 5.53 -4.73
CA GLN A 61 16.82 4.69 -5.26
C GLN A 61 16.35 3.74 -6.37
N ASP A 62 15.05 3.42 -6.38
CA ASP A 62 14.46 2.40 -7.25
C ASP A 62 13.64 3.02 -8.38
N CYS A 63 12.83 4.04 -8.04
CA CYS A 63 11.87 4.64 -8.95
C CYS A 63 12.42 5.88 -9.66
N VAL A 64 13.40 6.59 -9.09
CA VAL A 64 13.93 7.82 -9.69
C VAL A 64 15.29 7.54 -10.35
N VAL A 65 15.39 7.86 -11.63
CA VAL A 65 16.60 7.67 -12.42
C VAL A 65 17.27 9.02 -12.65
N THR A 66 18.54 9.14 -12.25
CA THR A 66 19.35 10.36 -12.43
C THR A 66 20.72 10.03 -13.01
N PRO A 67 21.38 10.96 -13.74
CA PRO A 67 22.71 10.72 -14.29
C PRO A 67 23.78 10.49 -13.22
N HIS A 68 23.59 11.03 -12.02
CA HIS A 68 24.54 10.89 -10.91
C HIS A 68 24.34 9.60 -10.09
N GLN A 69 23.09 9.18 -9.90
CA GLN A 69 22.76 7.96 -9.17
C GLN A 69 22.88 6.72 -10.05
N ASN A 70 22.21 6.74 -11.21
CA ASN A 70 21.98 5.56 -12.05
C ASN A 70 23.14 5.34 -13.01
N THR A 71 24.32 5.09 -12.45
CA THR A 71 25.53 4.77 -13.21
C THR A 71 25.88 3.29 -13.08
N PRO A 72 26.52 2.69 -14.10
CA PRO A 72 27.07 1.34 -14.00
C PRO A 72 27.96 1.15 -12.76
N TYR A 73 28.79 2.13 -12.42
CA TYR A 73 29.67 2.07 -11.25
C TYR A 73 28.93 1.92 -9.92
N ARG A 74 27.74 2.55 -9.79
CA ARG A 74 26.83 2.39 -8.64
C ARG A 74 25.92 1.17 -8.74
N GLY A 75 26.17 0.36 -9.76
CA GLY A 75 25.53 -0.88 -10.16
C GLY A 75 24.08 -0.84 -10.58
N TYR A 76 23.75 0.26 -11.25
CA TYR A 76 22.60 0.35 -12.12
C TYR A 76 22.95 -0.14 -13.52
N GLY A 77 21.95 -0.62 -14.24
CA GLY A 77 22.04 -1.12 -15.60
C GLY A 77 22.42 -2.59 -15.72
N LYS A 78 22.42 -3.06 -16.97
CA LYS A 78 22.49 -4.50 -17.28
C LYS A 78 23.80 -5.16 -16.83
N GLU A 79 24.92 -4.47 -17.00
CA GLU A 79 26.27 -5.00 -16.76
C GLU A 79 27.09 -4.06 -15.86
N PRO A 80 26.85 -4.06 -14.54
CA PRO A 80 27.57 -3.18 -13.64
C PRO A 80 29.02 -3.68 -13.39
N PRO A 81 30.03 -2.80 -13.33
CA PRO A 81 31.44 -3.18 -13.14
C PRO A 81 31.74 -3.81 -11.78
N SER A 82 30.89 -3.53 -10.78
CA SER A 82 30.89 -4.18 -9.47
C SER A 82 29.48 -4.67 -9.16
N GLN A 83 29.33 -5.71 -8.33
CA GLN A 83 28.01 -6.24 -7.94
C GLN A 83 27.49 -5.55 -6.67
N PRO A 84 26.72 -4.44 -6.71
CA PRO A 84 25.97 -4.03 -5.54
C PRO A 84 24.81 -5.01 -5.36
N ARG A 85 24.99 -5.89 -4.37
CA ARG A 85 24.06 -6.98 -4.10
C ARG A 85 22.64 -6.46 -3.83
N LEU A 86 22.49 -5.32 -3.15
CA LEU A 86 21.18 -4.81 -2.72
C LEU A 86 20.30 -4.24 -3.84
N ALA A 87 20.86 -3.41 -4.74
CA ALA A 87 20.07 -2.83 -5.84
C ALA A 87 19.48 -3.91 -6.77
N ARG A 88 20.22 -5.02 -6.97
CA ARG A 88 19.73 -6.19 -7.70
C ARG A 88 18.62 -6.93 -6.95
N GLN A 89 18.73 -7.10 -5.62
CA GLN A 89 17.65 -7.71 -4.85
C GLN A 89 16.37 -6.87 -4.90
N TRP A 90 16.48 -5.54 -4.82
CA TRP A 90 15.34 -4.65 -4.98
C TRP A 90 14.73 -4.75 -6.39
N ALA A 91 15.55 -4.73 -7.44
CA ALA A 91 15.07 -4.95 -8.81
C ALA A 91 14.27 -6.25 -8.92
N HIS A 92 14.79 -7.36 -8.38
CA HIS A 92 14.12 -8.65 -8.41
C HIS A 92 12.80 -8.65 -7.65
N LEU A 93 12.72 -7.97 -6.51
CA LEU A 93 11.46 -7.80 -5.78
C LEU A 93 10.43 -7.04 -6.63
N TRP A 94 10.87 -6.08 -7.45
CA TRP A 94 10.01 -5.33 -8.37
C TRP A 94 9.73 -6.04 -9.69
N GLY A 95 10.16 -7.30 -9.84
CA GLY A 95 9.97 -8.09 -11.05
C GLY A 95 10.95 -7.75 -12.19
N GLU A 96 12.01 -6.99 -11.89
CA GLU A 96 13.02 -6.57 -12.85
C GLU A 96 14.34 -7.34 -12.68
N PRO A 97 15.09 -7.58 -13.77
CA PRO A 97 16.42 -8.18 -13.67
C PRO A 97 17.46 -7.18 -13.11
N PHE A 98 17.21 -5.88 -13.27
CA PHE A 98 18.04 -4.77 -12.78
C PHE A 98 17.27 -3.46 -12.78
N LEU A 99 17.72 -2.51 -11.97
CA LEU A 99 17.32 -1.10 -12.10
C LEU A 99 18.18 -0.45 -13.20
N PRO A 100 17.60 0.33 -14.12
CA PRO A 100 18.31 0.84 -15.30
C PRO A 100 19.34 1.91 -14.94
N SER A 101 20.38 1.99 -15.75
CA SER A 101 21.26 3.16 -15.81
C SER A 101 20.54 4.35 -16.47
N TRP A 102 21.08 5.55 -16.29
CA TRP A 102 20.59 6.76 -16.94
C TRP A 102 20.56 6.61 -18.46
N GLU A 103 21.63 6.08 -19.06
CA GLU A 103 21.75 5.93 -20.51
C GLU A 103 20.71 4.96 -21.10
N GLU A 104 20.39 3.88 -20.36
CA GLU A 104 19.35 2.94 -20.76
C GLU A 104 17.96 3.58 -20.64
N ALA A 105 17.66 4.20 -19.49
CA ALA A 105 16.35 4.82 -19.23
C ALA A 105 16.06 6.01 -20.16
N SER A 106 17.06 6.83 -20.48
CA SER A 106 16.88 8.01 -21.35
C SER A 106 16.54 7.67 -22.80
N LYS A 107 16.66 6.39 -23.19
CA LYS A 107 16.32 5.88 -24.54
C LYS A 107 14.92 5.26 -24.59
N CYS A 108 14.27 5.08 -23.44
CA CYS A 108 12.94 4.50 -23.33
C CYS A 108 11.84 5.54 -23.58
N SER A 109 10.60 5.07 -23.72
CA SER A 109 9.45 5.93 -23.93
C SER A 109 9.07 6.71 -22.66
N GLU A 110 8.37 7.85 -22.83
CA GLU A 110 7.85 8.65 -21.71
C GLU A 110 6.75 7.94 -20.90
N ASP A 111 6.18 6.86 -21.43
CA ASP A 111 5.23 6.01 -20.71
C ASP A 111 5.92 4.99 -19.79
N GLU A 112 7.14 4.58 -20.12
CA GLU A 112 7.96 3.73 -19.25
C GLU A 112 8.71 4.58 -18.20
N PHE A 113 9.22 5.74 -18.63
CA PHE A 113 10.01 6.65 -17.81
C PHE A 113 9.50 8.08 -17.95
N VAL A 114 8.69 8.53 -16.98
CA VAL A 114 8.09 9.88 -17.02
C VAL A 114 9.17 10.92 -16.76
N PRO A 115 9.40 11.87 -17.68
CA PRO A 115 10.31 12.98 -17.41
C PRO A 115 9.75 13.91 -16.34
N HIS A 116 10.56 14.21 -15.32
CA HIS A 116 10.25 15.23 -14.32
C HIS A 116 11.07 16.52 -14.57
N SER A 117 12.34 16.37 -14.96
CA SER A 117 13.24 17.43 -15.41
C SER A 117 14.22 16.85 -16.45
N SER A 118 15.15 17.67 -16.95
CA SER A 118 16.17 17.23 -17.91
C SER A 118 17.10 16.11 -17.40
N ASP A 119 17.16 15.93 -16.08
CA ASP A 119 18.06 15.02 -15.36
C ASP A 119 17.34 14.08 -14.38
N LEU A 120 16.01 14.07 -14.40
CA LEU A 120 15.18 13.22 -13.54
C LEU A 120 14.11 12.51 -14.36
N LEU A 121 14.16 11.18 -14.34
CA LEU A 121 13.13 10.31 -14.91
C LEU A 121 12.48 9.47 -13.80
N PHE A 122 11.19 9.20 -13.95
CA PHE A 122 10.42 8.37 -13.02
C PHE A 122 10.05 7.04 -13.66
N ASN A 123 10.59 5.94 -13.12
CA ASN A 123 10.36 4.58 -13.58
C ASN A 123 8.96 4.11 -13.18
N VAL A 124 8.06 4.10 -14.16
CA VAL A 124 6.64 3.76 -13.96
C VAL A 124 6.48 2.32 -13.48
N ARG A 125 7.25 1.40 -14.06
CA ARG A 125 7.11 -0.04 -13.80
C ARG A 125 7.49 -0.40 -12.38
N VAL A 126 8.62 0.13 -11.91
CA VAL A 126 9.09 -0.08 -10.53
C VAL A 126 8.15 0.58 -9.52
N TYR A 127 7.66 1.79 -9.80
CA TYR A 127 6.66 2.43 -8.95
C TYR A 127 5.38 1.60 -8.84
N LYS A 128 4.83 1.16 -9.97
CA LYS A 128 3.62 0.33 -9.97
C LYS A 128 3.82 -0.96 -9.20
N ALA A 129 4.94 -1.67 -9.39
CA ALA A 129 5.27 -2.88 -8.63
C ALA A 129 5.33 -2.62 -7.11
N ARG A 130 5.92 -1.49 -6.69
CA ARG A 130 5.98 -1.08 -5.29
C ARG A 130 4.60 -0.78 -4.68
N ILE A 131 3.65 -0.27 -5.46
CA ILE A 131 2.26 -0.02 -5.02
C ILE A 131 1.39 -1.28 -5.09
N GLN A 132 1.63 -2.15 -6.06
CA GLN A 132 0.89 -3.40 -6.23
C GLN A 132 1.03 -4.31 -5.00
N LEU A 133 2.23 -4.40 -4.41
CA LEU A 133 2.48 -5.25 -3.24
C LEU A 133 1.60 -4.93 -2.01
N PRO A 134 1.51 -3.67 -1.52
CA PRO A 134 0.56 -3.34 -0.46
C PRO A 134 -0.90 -3.45 -0.91
N ALA A 135 -1.23 -3.21 -2.18
CA ALA A 135 -2.59 -3.40 -2.69
C ALA A 135 -3.03 -4.88 -2.61
N GLU A 136 -2.20 -5.81 -3.08
CA GLU A 136 -2.42 -7.25 -2.98
C GLU A 136 -2.51 -7.71 -1.51
N THR A 137 -1.65 -7.15 -0.65
CA THR A 137 -1.69 -7.42 0.79
C THR A 137 -3.01 -7.00 1.41
N LEU A 138 -3.52 -5.81 1.05
CA LEU A 138 -4.80 -5.32 1.56
C LEU A 138 -5.97 -6.16 1.04
N LEU A 139 -5.97 -6.53 -0.25
CA LEU A 139 -7.00 -7.39 -0.84
C LEU A 139 -7.03 -8.77 -0.18
N ALA A 140 -5.88 -9.39 0.05
CA ALA A 140 -5.79 -10.69 0.72
C ALA A 140 -6.29 -10.62 2.17
N GLU A 141 -5.87 -9.61 2.94
CA GLU A 141 -6.33 -9.40 4.32
C GLU A 141 -7.82 -9.12 4.37
N ALA A 142 -8.32 -8.24 3.50
CA ALA A 142 -9.74 -7.91 3.44
C ALA A 142 -10.60 -9.13 3.12
N GLY A 143 -10.21 -9.89 2.09
CA GLY A 143 -10.90 -11.11 1.68
C GLY A 143 -10.90 -12.16 2.79
N ALA A 144 -9.76 -12.40 3.45
CA ALA A 144 -9.66 -13.36 4.54
C ALA A 144 -10.53 -12.97 5.75
N ARG A 145 -10.54 -11.68 6.12
CA ARG A 145 -11.37 -11.18 7.22
C ARG A 145 -12.86 -11.29 6.93
N ALA A 146 -13.27 -10.92 5.71
CA ALA A 146 -14.67 -10.99 5.30
C ALA A 146 -15.15 -12.45 5.19
N ALA A 147 -14.34 -13.33 4.59
CA ALA A 147 -14.62 -14.76 4.53
C ALA A 147 -14.81 -15.37 5.93
N GLY A 148 -13.98 -14.99 6.90
CA GLY A 148 -14.05 -15.48 8.28
C GLY A 148 -15.36 -15.14 9.02
N VAL A 149 -16.12 -14.16 8.52
CA VAL A 149 -17.43 -13.77 9.08
C VAL A 149 -18.59 -14.00 8.10
N GLY A 150 -18.36 -14.68 6.97
CA GLY A 150 -19.39 -14.97 5.98
C GLY A 150 -19.90 -13.76 5.19
N LEU A 151 -19.09 -12.71 5.05
CA LEU A 151 -19.41 -11.48 4.34
C LEU A 151 -18.48 -11.26 3.13
N LYS A 152 -18.72 -10.19 2.37
CA LYS A 152 -17.75 -9.62 1.42
C LYS A 152 -17.13 -8.34 1.96
N ALA A 153 -15.88 -8.04 1.64
CA ALA A 153 -15.21 -6.82 2.07
C ALA A 153 -15.61 -5.63 1.19
N TYR A 154 -15.97 -4.52 1.82
CA TYR A 154 -15.95 -3.19 1.23
C TYR A 154 -14.59 -2.56 1.56
N VAL A 155 -13.68 -2.51 0.60
CA VAL A 155 -12.31 -2.05 0.80
C VAL A 155 -12.22 -0.55 0.53
N ARG A 156 -11.97 0.26 1.56
CA ARG A 156 -11.77 1.71 1.42
C ARG A 156 -10.28 2.05 1.46
N VAL A 157 -9.82 2.72 0.41
CA VAL A 157 -8.40 2.96 0.13
C VAL A 157 -8.13 4.46 0.07
N VAL A 158 -7.14 4.91 0.84
CA VAL A 158 -6.55 6.24 0.69
C VAL A 158 -5.27 6.16 -0.14
N GLY A 159 -4.90 7.30 -0.74
CA GLY A 159 -3.62 7.42 -1.42
C GLY A 159 -2.44 7.17 -0.47
N LEU A 160 -1.61 6.17 -0.78
CA LEU A 160 -0.37 5.91 -0.04
C LEU A 160 0.80 6.60 -0.77
N GLY A 161 1.37 7.62 -0.14
CA GLY A 161 2.49 8.39 -0.73
C GLY A 161 2.08 9.37 -1.83
N LEU A 162 0.80 9.69 -1.97
CA LEU A 162 0.28 10.64 -2.96
C LEU A 162 0.28 12.10 -2.47
N GLY A 163 0.61 12.34 -1.20
CA GLY A 163 0.68 13.68 -0.60
C GLY A 163 2.06 14.31 -0.77
N VAL A 164 2.65 14.76 0.34
CA VAL A 164 3.99 15.38 0.40
C VAL A 164 5.12 14.48 -0.10
N TRP A 165 4.85 13.20 -0.32
CA TRP A 165 5.79 12.23 -0.88
C TRP A 165 5.64 12.02 -2.39
N SER A 166 4.72 12.70 -3.06
CA SER A 166 4.51 12.57 -4.50
C SER A 166 5.68 13.12 -5.32
N PHE A 167 5.98 12.48 -6.44
CA PHE A 167 7.07 12.87 -7.34
C PHE A 167 6.59 13.41 -8.69
N THR A 168 5.49 12.88 -9.24
CA THR A 168 4.99 13.25 -10.57
C THR A 168 3.49 13.51 -10.56
N PRO A 169 2.96 14.46 -11.37
CA PRO A 169 1.51 14.66 -11.52
C PRO A 169 0.75 13.41 -11.98
N ARG A 170 1.42 12.47 -12.68
CA ARG A 170 0.81 11.19 -13.11
C ARG A 170 0.62 10.20 -11.96
N GLN A 171 1.18 10.46 -10.79
CA GLN A 171 1.34 9.45 -9.73
C GLN A 171 0.01 8.93 -9.17
N ASN A 172 -1.04 9.76 -9.12
CA ASN A 172 -2.37 9.33 -8.68
C ASN A 172 -2.96 8.27 -9.62
N GLN A 173 -2.91 8.49 -10.94
CA GLN A 173 -3.38 7.50 -11.92
C GLN A 173 -2.51 6.24 -11.86
N LEU A 174 -1.18 6.40 -11.81
CA LEU A 174 -0.27 5.24 -11.71
C LEU A 174 -0.51 4.39 -10.45
N PHE A 175 -0.90 5.02 -9.34
CA PHE A 175 -1.29 4.32 -8.11
C PHE A 175 -2.55 3.46 -8.35
N VAL A 176 -3.58 4.04 -8.97
CA VAL A 176 -4.83 3.31 -9.25
C VAL A 176 -4.64 2.26 -10.36
N ASP A 177 -3.72 2.48 -11.30
CA ASP A 177 -3.33 1.48 -12.30
C ASP A 177 -2.62 0.28 -11.64
N ALA A 178 -1.77 0.51 -10.64
CA ALA A 178 -1.16 -0.58 -9.87
C ALA A 178 -2.20 -1.36 -9.06
N TRP A 179 -3.26 -0.70 -8.60
CA TRP A 179 -4.42 -1.37 -8.02
C TRP A 179 -5.20 -2.20 -9.04
N ALA A 180 -5.29 -1.75 -10.29
CA ALA A 180 -5.89 -2.56 -11.36
C ALA A 180 -5.08 -3.84 -11.60
N ASP A 181 -3.75 -3.75 -11.61
CA ASP A 181 -2.86 -4.91 -11.70
C ASP A 181 -3.06 -5.86 -10.51
N ALA A 182 -3.14 -5.31 -9.28
CA ALA A 182 -3.41 -6.09 -8.07
C ALA A 182 -4.77 -6.81 -8.12
N LEU A 183 -5.83 -6.12 -8.56
CA LEU A 183 -7.17 -6.70 -8.71
C LEU A 183 -7.18 -7.82 -9.76
N ALA A 184 -6.48 -7.62 -10.88
CA ALA A 184 -6.33 -8.63 -11.92
C ALA A 184 -5.62 -9.89 -11.40
N ALA A 185 -4.60 -9.73 -10.56
CA ALA A 185 -3.82 -10.84 -9.99
C ALA A 185 -4.48 -11.53 -8.78
N ALA A 186 -5.27 -10.80 -7.98
CA ALA A 186 -5.81 -11.29 -6.72
C ALA A 186 -7.04 -12.21 -6.90
N ASP A 187 -7.26 -13.05 -5.89
CA ASP A 187 -8.56 -13.66 -5.64
C ASP A 187 -9.47 -12.64 -4.97
N THR A 188 -10.55 -12.28 -5.67
CA THR A 188 -11.53 -11.27 -5.23
C THR A 188 -12.87 -11.87 -4.82
N SER A 189 -12.95 -13.20 -4.61
CA SER A 189 -14.20 -13.90 -4.29
C SER A 189 -14.95 -13.32 -3.09
N HIS A 190 -14.20 -12.79 -2.12
CA HIS A 190 -14.72 -12.16 -0.91
C HIS A 190 -14.59 -10.64 -0.89
N ILE A 191 -14.40 -10.00 -2.04
CA ILE A 191 -14.37 -8.54 -2.18
C ILE A 191 -15.66 -8.11 -2.89
N SER A 192 -16.35 -7.11 -2.37
CA SER A 192 -17.53 -6.51 -3.02
C SER A 192 -17.19 -5.20 -3.72
N HIS A 193 -16.40 -4.35 -3.05
CA HIS A 193 -16.07 -3.02 -3.53
C HIS A 193 -14.62 -2.68 -3.24
N VAL A 194 -14.03 -1.87 -4.13
CA VAL A 194 -12.83 -1.06 -3.84
C VAL A 194 -13.19 0.41 -4.04
N ASP A 195 -13.13 1.18 -2.95
CA ASP A 195 -13.46 2.60 -2.88
C ASP A 195 -12.19 3.42 -2.69
N PHE A 196 -11.74 4.04 -3.78
CA PHE A 196 -10.64 5.00 -3.77
C PHE A 196 -11.15 6.34 -3.26
N THR A 197 -10.90 6.62 -1.97
CA THR A 197 -11.34 7.87 -1.36
C THR A 197 -10.24 8.92 -1.38
N TRP A 198 -10.61 10.16 -1.72
CA TRP A 198 -9.73 11.34 -1.76
C TRP A 198 -8.54 11.24 -2.73
N ILE A 199 -8.57 10.32 -3.69
CA ILE A 199 -7.58 10.27 -4.78
C ILE A 199 -8.08 11.18 -5.91
N SER A 200 -7.47 12.35 -6.06
CA SER A 200 -7.88 13.34 -7.05
C SER A 200 -7.42 12.98 -8.46
N ASP A 201 -8.12 13.53 -9.46
CA ASP A 201 -7.72 13.50 -10.87
C ASP A 201 -7.61 12.09 -11.47
N VAL A 202 -8.35 11.14 -10.90
CA VAL A 202 -8.51 9.76 -11.38
C VAL A 202 -9.99 9.47 -11.58
N THR A 203 -10.32 8.87 -12.72
CA THR A 203 -11.71 8.52 -13.06
C THR A 203 -11.90 7.04 -13.34
N ARG A 204 -10.81 6.26 -13.47
CA ARG A 204 -10.85 4.84 -13.82
C ARG A 204 -9.77 4.04 -13.11
N CYS A 205 -10.10 2.78 -12.81
CA CYS A 205 -9.19 1.73 -12.37
C CYS A 205 -9.15 0.65 -13.44
N GLY A 206 -8.09 0.64 -14.24
CA GLY A 206 -8.06 -0.13 -15.48
C GLY A 206 -9.19 0.33 -16.41
N GLU A 207 -10.07 -0.59 -16.78
CA GLU A 207 -11.22 -0.30 -17.63
C GLU A 207 -12.47 0.16 -16.84
N ALA A 208 -12.51 0.05 -15.52
CA ALA A 208 -13.72 0.36 -14.73
C ALA A 208 -13.74 1.79 -14.19
N GLY A 209 -14.84 2.52 -14.41
CA GLY A 209 -15.15 3.82 -13.81
C GLY A 209 -15.88 3.72 -12.45
N ASP A 210 -16.30 4.87 -11.90
CA ASP A 210 -17.10 4.92 -10.65
C ASP A 210 -18.45 4.20 -10.82
N GLY A 211 -18.71 3.22 -9.95
CA GLY A 211 -19.92 2.40 -9.96
C GLY A 211 -19.87 1.22 -10.91
N GLU A 212 -18.81 1.06 -11.71
CA GLU A 212 -18.66 -0.05 -12.64
C GLU A 212 -17.96 -1.25 -11.98
N GLU A 213 -18.26 -2.45 -12.47
CA GLU A 213 -17.54 -3.66 -12.06
C GLU A 213 -16.19 -3.76 -12.75
N PHE A 214 -15.16 -4.10 -11.98
CA PHE A 214 -13.85 -4.45 -12.52
C PHE A 214 -13.95 -5.75 -13.35
N PRO A 215 -13.44 -5.77 -14.60
CA PRO A 215 -13.66 -6.86 -15.54
C PRO A 215 -13.33 -8.24 -14.97
N GLY A 216 -14.32 -9.15 -14.99
CA GLY A 216 -14.16 -10.55 -14.59
C GLY A 216 -13.94 -10.80 -13.10
N LYS A 217 -14.06 -9.78 -12.23
CA LYS A 217 -13.79 -9.90 -10.79
C LYS A 217 -15.02 -9.74 -9.90
N GLY A 218 -16.13 -9.19 -10.42
CA GLY A 218 -17.34 -8.93 -9.65
C GLY A 218 -17.12 -7.97 -8.48
N VAL A 219 -16.15 -7.05 -8.64
CA VAL A 219 -15.78 -6.02 -7.66
C VAL A 219 -16.19 -4.68 -8.21
N VAL A 220 -17.03 -3.93 -7.50
CA VAL A 220 -17.45 -2.58 -7.90
C VAL A 220 -16.36 -1.58 -7.53
N ILE A 221 -15.93 -0.77 -8.50
CA ILE A 221 -14.96 0.32 -8.29
C ILE A 221 -15.70 1.59 -7.91
N ARG A 222 -15.24 2.28 -6.87
CA ARG A 222 -15.79 3.57 -6.44
C ARG A 222 -14.68 4.62 -6.34
N PHE A 223 -15.03 5.87 -6.65
CA PHE A 223 -14.17 7.04 -6.44
C PHE A 223 -14.93 8.06 -5.58
N THR A 224 -14.58 8.16 -4.30
CA THR A 224 -15.33 8.98 -3.34
C THR A 224 -14.47 10.05 -2.66
N LYS A 225 -15.13 10.90 -1.88
CA LYS A 225 -14.50 11.85 -0.95
C LYS A 225 -15.04 11.63 0.46
N SER A 226 -15.11 10.36 0.85
CA SER A 226 -15.69 9.91 2.11
C SER A 226 -14.62 9.76 3.20
N GLY A 227 -15.03 9.84 4.46
CA GLY A 227 -14.18 9.43 5.57
C GLY A 227 -13.90 7.92 5.54
N LEU A 228 -12.82 7.51 6.20
CA LEU A 228 -12.38 6.10 6.25
C LEU A 228 -13.46 5.14 6.76
N HIS A 229 -14.33 5.64 7.64
CA HIS A 229 -15.36 4.87 8.34
C HIS A 229 -16.78 5.27 7.95
N SER A 230 -16.95 6.19 6.98
CA SER A 230 -18.26 6.71 6.59
C SER A 230 -19.25 5.64 6.19
N ALA A 231 -20.49 5.80 6.66
CA ALA A 231 -21.67 5.03 6.31
C ALA A 231 -22.57 5.82 5.32
N PRO A 232 -23.57 5.19 4.67
CA PRO A 232 -23.90 3.76 4.70
C PRO A 232 -22.95 2.91 3.87
N LEU A 233 -22.90 1.61 4.19
CA LEU A 233 -22.30 0.59 3.34
C LEU A 233 -23.39 -0.33 2.78
N PRO A 234 -23.13 -1.01 1.64
CA PRO A 234 -24.03 -2.04 1.14
C PRO A 234 -24.25 -3.17 2.16
N ASP A 235 -25.46 -3.71 2.21
CA ASP A 235 -25.78 -4.85 3.07
C ASP A 235 -24.88 -6.05 2.78
N GLY A 236 -24.58 -6.83 3.82
CA GLY A 236 -23.72 -8.01 3.69
C GLY A 236 -22.24 -7.70 3.48
N THR A 237 -21.79 -6.48 3.81
CA THR A 237 -20.38 -6.10 3.69
C THR A 237 -19.69 -5.85 5.03
N LEU A 238 -18.40 -6.21 5.08
CA LEU A 238 -17.46 -5.85 6.16
C LEU A 238 -16.63 -4.64 5.69
N LEU A 239 -16.61 -3.55 6.45
CA LEU A 239 -15.69 -2.45 6.18
C LEU A 239 -14.25 -2.89 6.44
N VAL A 240 -13.40 -2.76 5.43
CA VAL A 240 -11.94 -2.89 5.56
C VAL A 240 -11.30 -1.61 5.03
N THR A 241 -10.67 -0.84 5.89
CA THR A 241 -10.13 0.47 5.54
C THR A 241 -8.63 0.51 5.72
N SER A 242 -7.93 1.29 4.89
CA SER A 242 -6.50 1.52 5.03
C SER A 242 -6.21 2.95 5.48
N PHE A 243 -5.12 3.13 6.23
CA PHE A 243 -4.55 4.45 6.49
C PHE A 243 -3.08 4.48 6.11
N ALA A 244 -2.64 5.65 5.61
CA ALA A 244 -1.24 5.90 5.35
C ALA A 244 -0.49 6.01 6.68
N TRP A 245 0.59 5.24 6.79
CA TRP A 245 1.49 5.19 7.94
C TRP A 245 2.95 5.41 7.49
N ASP A 246 3.83 5.46 8.48
CA ASP A 246 5.23 5.77 8.42
C ASP A 246 6.07 4.56 8.85
N SER A 247 7.02 4.13 8.03
CA SER A 247 7.81 2.91 8.31
C SER A 247 8.77 3.00 9.50
N ASN A 248 8.95 4.19 10.07
CA ASN A 248 9.86 4.47 11.17
C ASN A 248 9.17 5.20 12.35
N SER A 249 7.85 5.06 12.49
CA SER A 249 7.10 5.59 13.62
C SER A 249 6.22 4.51 14.27
N LEU A 250 5.61 4.82 15.42
CA LEU A 250 4.46 4.05 15.90
C LEU A 250 3.20 4.50 15.15
N PRO A 251 2.18 3.64 15.00
CA PRO A 251 0.89 4.02 14.39
C PRO A 251 0.33 5.28 15.03
N GLY A 252 -0.09 6.22 14.18
CA GLY A 252 -0.54 7.55 14.60
C GLY A 252 0.52 8.65 14.50
N ASN A 253 1.81 8.31 14.43
CA ASN A 253 2.93 9.21 14.15
C ASN A 253 2.84 10.58 14.86
N GLU A 254 2.40 11.64 14.18
CA GLU A 254 2.19 12.99 14.70
C GLU A 254 1.23 13.06 15.91
N TYR A 255 0.32 12.09 16.04
CA TYR A 255 -0.57 11.92 17.19
C TYR A 255 0.19 11.94 18.52
N TRP A 256 1.34 11.25 18.59
CA TRP A 256 2.16 11.16 19.80
C TRP A 256 2.82 12.49 20.19
N ARG A 257 2.75 13.50 19.33
CA ARG A 257 3.17 14.89 19.59
C ARG A 257 2.00 15.85 19.80
N GLY A 258 0.77 15.35 19.93
CA GLY A 258 -0.43 16.15 20.09
C GLY A 258 -0.95 16.80 18.80
N MET A 259 -0.40 16.43 17.63
CA MET A 259 -0.80 16.97 16.34
C MET A 259 -1.94 16.14 15.73
N LEU A 260 -3.16 16.35 16.23
CA LEU A 260 -4.33 15.47 16.00
C LEU A 260 -4.96 15.54 14.60
N SER A 261 -4.44 16.36 13.68
CA SER A 261 -5.00 16.54 12.33
C SER A 261 -3.95 16.88 11.28
N ALA A 262 -2.68 16.49 11.51
CA ALA A 262 -1.58 16.83 10.61
C ALA A 262 -1.61 15.98 9.31
N SER A 263 -1.97 14.71 9.41
CA SER A 263 -1.89 13.73 8.33
C SER A 263 -3.00 12.66 8.49
N GLY A 264 -2.94 11.60 7.69
CA GLY A 264 -3.83 10.43 7.83
C GLY A 264 -3.56 9.61 9.10
N ASP A 265 -2.31 9.59 9.56
CA ASP A 265 -1.87 8.91 10.78
C ASP A 265 -2.64 9.34 12.05
N PRO A 266 -2.59 10.62 12.47
CA PRO A 266 -3.33 11.06 13.63
C PRO A 266 -4.83 10.98 13.41
N ALA A 267 -5.32 11.12 12.17
CA ALA A 267 -6.73 10.94 11.88
C ALA A 267 -7.20 9.49 12.15
N ALA A 268 -6.39 8.48 11.79
CA ALA A 268 -6.66 7.09 12.11
C ALA A 268 -6.59 6.82 13.62
N ALA A 269 -5.54 7.30 14.30
CA ALA A 269 -5.39 7.18 15.75
C ALA A 269 -6.54 7.86 16.53
N CYS A 270 -7.02 9.00 16.05
CA CYS A 270 -8.11 9.73 16.69
C CYS A 270 -9.50 9.13 16.41
N SER A 271 -9.67 8.36 15.34
CA SER A 271 -10.98 7.84 14.94
C SER A 271 -11.20 6.38 15.29
N SER A 272 -10.15 5.68 15.76
CA SER A 272 -10.13 4.25 15.97
C SER A 272 -9.25 3.86 17.15
N THR A 273 -9.02 2.55 17.34
CA THR A 273 -8.20 1.98 18.42
C THR A 273 -6.80 1.57 17.95
N VAL A 274 -6.32 2.10 16.81
CA VAL A 274 -4.99 1.74 16.28
C VAL A 274 -3.83 2.20 17.15
N ALA A 275 -3.99 3.28 17.92
CA ALA A 275 -2.95 3.78 18.82
C ALA A 275 -2.59 2.77 19.92
N GLU A 276 -3.54 1.93 20.31
CA GLU A 276 -3.36 0.83 21.27
C GLU A 276 -3.14 -0.50 20.55
N LEU A 277 -4.00 -0.85 19.58
CA LEU A 277 -4.03 -2.18 18.97
C LEU A 277 -2.86 -2.44 18.03
N HIS A 278 -2.34 -1.42 17.33
CA HIS A 278 -1.23 -1.57 16.40
C HIS A 278 0.12 -1.23 17.06
N ASN A 279 0.12 -0.84 18.33
CA ASN A 279 1.30 -0.41 19.05
C ASN A 279 1.93 -1.57 19.84
N SER A 280 3.14 -1.97 19.47
CA SER A 280 3.87 -3.09 20.10
C SER A 280 4.28 -2.86 21.56
N LEU A 281 4.26 -1.60 22.03
CA LEU A 281 4.50 -1.27 23.44
C LEU A 281 3.26 -1.49 24.32
N ILE A 282 2.07 -1.55 23.72
CA ILE A 282 0.79 -1.71 24.41
C ILE A 282 0.19 -3.09 24.14
N ASN A 283 0.13 -3.49 22.87
CA ASN A 283 -0.40 -4.77 22.43
C ASN A 283 0.73 -5.78 22.17
N PRO A 284 0.94 -6.77 23.07
CA PRO A 284 2.00 -7.77 22.90
C PRO A 284 1.76 -8.73 21.72
N ARG A 285 0.57 -8.69 21.09
CA ARG A 285 0.28 -9.46 19.86
C ARG A 285 0.90 -8.82 18.61
N VAL A 286 1.35 -7.57 18.67
CA VAL A 286 2.08 -6.92 17.57
C VAL A 286 3.55 -7.31 17.70
N THR A 287 3.87 -8.50 17.21
CA THR A 287 5.20 -9.12 17.36
C THR A 287 5.51 -10.02 16.16
N ALA A 288 6.79 -10.29 15.92
CA ALA A 288 7.25 -11.19 14.86
C ALA A 288 6.69 -12.62 15.02
N THR A 289 6.44 -13.07 16.26
CA THR A 289 5.80 -14.37 16.55
C THR A 289 4.35 -14.45 16.04
N ASN A 290 3.71 -13.33 15.73
CA ASN A 290 2.37 -13.27 15.18
C ASN A 290 2.37 -12.80 13.72
N LEU A 291 3.52 -12.91 13.03
CA LEU A 291 3.65 -12.53 11.64
C LEU A 291 2.81 -13.45 10.75
N HIS A 292 2.06 -12.83 9.85
CA HIS A 292 1.31 -13.51 8.81
C HIS A 292 1.84 -13.11 7.44
N VAL A 293 1.76 -14.04 6.49
CA VAL A 293 2.13 -13.83 5.09
C VAL A 293 0.85 -13.74 4.28
N ALA A 294 0.67 -12.63 3.58
CA ALA A 294 -0.36 -12.50 2.56
C ALA A 294 0.07 -13.28 1.31
N SER A 295 -0.85 -14.09 0.78
CA SER A 295 -0.69 -14.83 -0.47
C SER A 295 -2.01 -14.75 -1.22
N PRO A 296 -2.05 -15.04 -2.54
CA PRO A 296 -3.30 -15.03 -3.30
C PRO A 296 -4.40 -15.85 -2.61
N GLY A 297 -5.49 -15.17 -2.22
CA GLY A 297 -6.67 -15.76 -1.57
C GLY A 297 -6.50 -16.17 -0.10
N ARG A 298 -5.40 -15.82 0.59
CA ARG A 298 -5.21 -16.18 2.00
C ARG A 298 -4.23 -15.28 2.75
N VAL A 299 -4.44 -15.19 4.06
CA VAL A 299 -3.47 -14.68 5.01
C VAL A 299 -3.23 -15.78 6.05
N GLU A 300 -1.99 -16.25 6.15
CA GLU A 300 -1.65 -17.38 7.01
C GLU A 300 -0.44 -17.08 7.87
N HIS A 301 -0.38 -17.68 9.06
CA HIS A 301 0.76 -17.53 9.95
C HIS A 301 2.06 -17.96 9.26
N VAL A 302 3.17 -17.26 9.50
CA VAL A 302 4.46 -17.51 8.80
C VAL A 302 4.94 -18.96 8.89
N ALA A 303 4.68 -19.64 10.01
CA ALA A 303 5.01 -21.06 10.16
C ALA A 303 4.21 -21.97 9.21
N ALA A 304 2.93 -21.68 8.97
CA ALA A 304 2.09 -22.41 8.04
C ALA A 304 2.54 -22.17 6.60
N TYR A 305 2.83 -20.91 6.25
CA TYR A 305 3.40 -20.54 4.96
C TYR A 305 4.70 -21.30 4.67
N ALA A 306 5.64 -21.29 5.62
CA ALA A 306 6.93 -21.98 5.47
C ALA A 306 6.76 -23.49 5.28
N SER A 307 5.88 -24.11 6.08
CA SER A 307 5.58 -25.55 5.98
C SER A 307 5.03 -25.92 4.60
N ARG A 308 4.10 -25.11 4.07
CA ARG A 308 3.52 -25.31 2.74
C ARG A 308 4.55 -25.15 1.62
N ARG A 309 5.42 -24.14 1.70
CA ARG A 309 6.49 -23.93 0.71
C ARG A 309 7.47 -25.10 0.66
N LEU A 310 7.93 -25.58 1.82
CA LEU A 310 8.84 -26.72 1.89
C LEU A 310 8.22 -28.02 1.35
N GLN A 311 6.91 -28.21 1.50
CA GLN A 311 6.21 -29.36 0.92
C GLN A 311 6.09 -29.27 -0.61
N ILE A 312 5.92 -28.07 -1.17
CA ILE A 312 5.91 -27.85 -2.62
C ILE A 312 7.28 -28.16 -3.21
N ASP A 313 8.36 -27.69 -2.58
CA ASP A 313 9.73 -27.91 -3.07
C ASP A 313 10.18 -29.39 -2.95
N ALA A 314 9.49 -30.19 -2.13
CA ALA A 314 9.73 -31.61 -1.97
C ALA A 314 8.93 -32.50 -2.95
N ALA A 315 7.99 -31.94 -3.72
CA ALA A 315 7.26 -32.68 -4.73
C ALA A 315 8.13 -32.85 -5.99
N PRO A 316 8.23 -34.06 -6.59
CA PRO A 316 8.97 -34.25 -7.83
C PRO A 316 8.34 -33.41 -8.95
N GLN A 317 9.18 -32.65 -9.68
CA GLN A 317 8.81 -31.86 -10.86
C GLN A 317 8.34 -32.74 -12.01
#